data_AF-A0A0G1KID2-F1
#
_entry.id   AF-A0A0G1KID2-F1
#
_cell.length_a   1.000
_cell.length_b   1.000
_cell.length_c   1.000
_cell.angle_alpha   90.00
_cell.angle_beta   90.00
_cell.angle_gamma   90.00
#
_symmetry.space_group_name_H-M   'P 1'
#
loop_
_entity.id
_entity.type
_entity.pdbx_description
1 polymer ?
#
loop_
_entity_poly.entity_id
_entity_poly.type
_entity_poly.pdbx_seq_one_letter_code
_entity_poly.pdbx_strand_id
1 'polypeptide(L)'
;MTTKEHGIDFESPNGGIIANEEFSGPIVASEWTVLEEIKGVRFKTWKYEDVSDEIVDGALVEVMPGHRTPVQYVETDHVFDENIQQGKFLLFHITPDGLAVYKYDSLIEEVSFSLQVHQGELMCLYVLKENDKPGEIVECEQPGFSLAKLVTVPEGTTKIGSLEIPDEFWKAIKMLDEGVEDDLPVDILDMSEEI
;
A
#
# COMPACT_ATOMS: atom_id res chain seq x y z
N MET A 1 -21.37 1.38 -7.78
CA MET A 1 -21.37 0.61 -6.54
C MET A 1 -20.44 1.36 -5.61
N THR A 2 -20.90 1.65 -4.40
CA THR A 2 -20.22 2.57 -3.48
C THR A 2 -19.05 1.87 -2.78
N THR A 3 -17.83 2.25 -3.16
CA THR A 3 -16.58 2.05 -2.43
C THR A 3 -16.69 2.74 -1.08
N LYS A 4 -17.14 2.00 -0.07
CA LYS A 4 -17.28 2.48 1.31
C LYS A 4 -16.63 1.47 2.25
N GLU A 5 -15.35 1.65 2.49
CA GLU A 5 -14.69 1.06 3.64
C GLU A 5 -14.77 2.06 4.78
N HIS A 6 -15.24 1.62 5.95
CA HIS A 6 -15.32 2.43 7.17
C HIS A 6 -16.03 3.80 7.06
N GLY A 7 -16.89 3.99 6.05
CA GLY A 7 -17.65 5.23 5.85
C GLY A 7 -16.93 6.35 5.11
N ILE A 8 -15.74 6.10 4.55
CA ILE A 8 -15.00 7.06 3.72
C ILE A 8 -15.50 6.99 2.27
N ASP A 9 -15.93 8.14 1.73
CA ASP A 9 -16.32 8.31 0.32
C ASP A 9 -15.16 8.96 -0.44
N PHE A 10 -14.38 8.14 -1.14
CA PHE A 10 -13.16 8.57 -1.85
C PHE A 10 -13.43 9.38 -3.13
N GLU A 11 -14.68 9.40 -3.62
CA GLU A 11 -15.10 10.21 -4.77
C GLU A 11 -15.37 11.68 -4.38
N SER A 12 -15.54 11.98 -3.08
CA SER A 12 -15.79 13.33 -2.56
C SER A 12 -14.96 13.67 -1.31
N PRO A 13 -13.62 13.73 -1.43
CA PRO A 13 -12.72 13.88 -0.29
C PRO A 13 -12.84 15.25 0.43
N ASN A 14 -13.53 16.22 -0.17
CA ASN A 14 -13.74 17.57 0.38
C ASN A 14 -15.18 17.82 0.89
N GLY A 15 -15.97 16.78 1.16
CA GLY A 15 -17.40 16.95 1.48
C GLY A 15 -17.99 16.06 2.57
N GLY A 16 -17.26 15.05 3.06
CA GLY A 16 -17.74 14.17 4.11
C GLY A 16 -17.40 14.69 5.51
N ILE A 17 -18.41 14.95 6.34
CA ILE A 17 -18.26 14.86 7.79
C ILE A 17 -18.38 13.38 8.14
N ILE A 18 -17.32 12.75 8.61
CA ILE A 18 -17.44 11.44 9.25
C ILE A 18 -17.68 11.70 10.73
N ALA A 19 -18.83 11.23 11.20
CA ALA A 19 -19.21 11.25 12.61
C ALA A 19 -19.39 9.80 13.06
N ASN A 20 -18.58 9.34 14.00
CA ASN A 20 -18.82 8.09 14.73
C ASN A 20 -19.12 8.40 16.20
N GLU A 21 -19.15 7.39 17.06
CA GLU A 21 -19.49 7.57 18.48
C GLU A 21 -18.45 8.38 19.26
N GLU A 22 -17.23 8.54 18.73
CA GLU A 22 -16.09 9.14 19.43
C GLU A 22 -15.65 10.49 18.83
N PHE A 23 -15.96 10.78 17.56
CA PHE A 23 -15.49 11.98 16.87
C PHE A 23 -16.43 12.50 15.79
N SER A 24 -16.37 13.82 15.55
CA SER A 24 -17.00 14.49 14.42
C SER A 24 -16.13 15.66 13.95
N GLY A 25 -15.72 15.65 12.68
CA GLY A 25 -14.90 16.72 12.12
C GLY A 25 -14.87 16.69 10.58
N PRO A 26 -14.43 17.78 9.95
CA PRO A 26 -14.22 17.80 8.50
C PRO A 26 -12.99 16.98 8.11
N ILE A 27 -13.07 16.31 6.96
CA ILE A 27 -11.91 15.71 6.30
C ILE A 27 -11.31 16.75 5.36
N VAL A 28 -9.99 16.94 5.46
CA VAL A 28 -9.22 17.77 4.54
C VAL A 28 -8.29 16.86 3.75
N ALA A 29 -8.51 16.81 2.43
CA ALA A 29 -7.59 16.12 1.52
C ALA A 29 -6.58 17.09 0.90
N SER A 30 -5.37 16.58 0.68
CA SER A 30 -4.36 17.29 -0.09
C SER A 30 -4.67 17.24 -1.59
N GLU A 31 -4.02 18.12 -2.35
CA GLU A 31 -3.89 17.93 -3.80
C GLU A 31 -3.08 16.66 -4.10
N TRP A 32 -3.21 16.16 -5.33
CA TRP A 32 -2.37 15.08 -5.83
C TRP A 32 -0.91 15.49 -5.85
N THR A 33 -0.07 14.68 -5.23
CA THR A 33 1.38 14.82 -5.19
C THR A 33 2.02 13.69 -5.98
N VAL A 34 2.95 14.01 -6.88
CA VAL A 34 3.76 13.03 -7.60
C VAL A 34 5.11 12.94 -6.90
N LEU A 35 5.56 11.72 -6.62
CA LEU A 35 6.91 11.49 -6.09
C LEU A 35 7.90 11.58 -7.25
N GLU A 36 8.64 12.69 -7.38
CA GLU A 36 9.52 12.94 -8.54
C GLU A 36 10.57 11.84 -8.76
N GLU A 37 10.97 11.15 -7.69
CA GLU A 37 11.97 10.08 -7.71
C GLU A 37 11.37 8.69 -8.01
N ILE A 38 10.04 8.54 -7.95
CA ILE A 38 9.35 7.25 -8.10
C ILE A 38 8.37 7.34 -9.27
N LYS A 39 8.74 6.70 -10.37
CA LYS A 39 7.94 6.74 -11.61
C LYS A 39 6.60 6.04 -11.44
N GLY A 40 5.55 6.70 -11.92
CA GLY A 40 4.23 6.10 -12.00
C GLY A 40 3.46 6.07 -10.68
N VAL A 41 3.93 6.75 -9.64
CA VAL A 41 3.24 6.84 -8.35
C VAL A 41 2.79 8.26 -8.08
N ARG A 42 1.53 8.41 -7.67
CA ARG A 42 1.00 9.65 -7.11
C ARG A 42 0.11 9.36 -5.91
N PHE A 43 0.02 10.27 -4.98
CA PHE A 43 -0.78 10.10 -3.78
C PHE A 43 -1.49 11.40 -3.40
N LYS A 44 -2.57 11.28 -2.63
CA LYS A 44 -3.15 12.38 -1.86
C LYS A 44 -3.42 11.88 -0.45
N THR A 45 -3.11 12.70 0.53
CA THR A 45 -3.37 12.39 1.95
C THR A 45 -4.71 12.96 2.34
N TRP A 46 -5.39 12.38 3.31
CA TRP A 46 -6.49 13.03 4.02
C TRP A 46 -6.18 13.07 5.51
N LYS A 47 -6.66 14.11 6.17
CA LYS A 47 -6.57 14.25 7.63
C LYS A 47 -7.88 14.80 8.19
N TYR A 48 -8.14 14.51 9.44
CA TYR A 48 -9.25 15.10 10.17
C TYR A 48 -8.82 16.46 10.76
N GLU A 49 -9.65 17.49 10.60
CA GLU A 49 -9.43 18.79 11.23
C GLU A 49 -9.94 18.79 12.69
N ASP A 50 -9.19 19.45 13.58
CA ASP A 50 -9.55 19.74 14.97
C ASP A 50 -9.90 18.52 15.87
N VAL A 51 -9.27 17.37 15.61
CA VAL A 51 -9.35 16.16 16.44
C VAL A 51 -8.01 15.82 17.09
N SER A 52 -8.00 14.96 18.12
CA SER A 52 -6.75 14.53 18.79
C SER A 52 -5.85 13.76 17.81
N ASP A 53 -4.53 13.75 18.08
CA ASP A 53 -3.51 12.96 17.36
C ASP A 53 -3.75 11.43 17.40
N GLU A 54 -4.87 10.99 17.95
CA GLU A 54 -5.26 9.59 18.13
C GLU A 54 -6.13 9.08 16.95
N ILE A 55 -6.55 9.94 16.01
CA ILE A 55 -7.40 9.55 14.87
C ILE A 55 -6.56 9.20 13.63
N VAL A 56 -6.93 8.10 12.98
CA VAL A 56 -6.33 7.53 11.77
C VAL A 56 -6.50 8.46 10.55
N ASP A 57 -5.46 9.22 10.21
CA ASP A 57 -5.28 9.82 8.88
C ASP A 57 -4.56 8.82 7.94
N GLY A 58 -4.57 9.08 6.63
CA GLY A 58 -4.08 8.12 5.64
C GLY A 58 -3.84 8.71 4.25
N ALA A 59 -3.54 7.85 3.29
CA ALA A 59 -3.26 8.21 1.91
C ALA A 59 -4.01 7.33 0.90
N LEU A 60 -4.52 7.96 -0.17
CA LEU A 60 -4.93 7.25 -1.37
C LEU A 60 -3.75 7.30 -2.32
N VAL A 61 -3.21 6.14 -2.64
CA VAL A 61 -2.07 5.96 -3.53
C VAL A 61 -2.55 5.37 -4.84
N GLU A 62 -2.15 6.01 -5.94
CA GLU A 62 -2.33 5.50 -7.28
C GLU A 62 -0.99 5.11 -7.88
N VAL A 63 -0.95 3.90 -8.41
CA VAL A 63 0.23 3.35 -9.07
C VAL A 63 -0.13 2.95 -10.50
N MET A 64 0.60 3.49 -11.48
CA MET A 64 0.39 3.21 -12.89
C MET A 64 0.68 1.73 -13.22
N PRO A 65 -0.02 1.13 -14.20
CA PRO A 65 0.29 -0.24 -14.65
C PRO A 65 1.75 -0.39 -15.06
N GLY A 66 2.39 -1.46 -14.61
CA GLY A 66 3.81 -1.70 -14.84
C GLY A 66 4.75 -0.94 -13.91
N HIS A 67 4.24 -0.32 -12.85
CA HIS A 67 5.00 0.38 -11.83
C HIS A 67 4.71 -0.17 -10.44
N ARG A 68 5.50 0.26 -9.46
CA ARG A 68 5.38 -0.18 -8.06
C ARG A 68 5.49 0.98 -7.09
N THR A 69 4.98 0.76 -5.88
CA THR A 69 5.32 1.58 -4.72
C THR A 69 6.81 1.44 -4.38
N PRO A 70 7.36 2.38 -3.59
CA PRO A 70 8.70 2.23 -3.03
C PRO A 70 8.79 0.98 -2.16
N VAL A 71 9.99 0.42 -2.04
CA VAL A 71 10.21 -0.63 -1.03
C VAL A 71 10.24 0.06 0.32
N GLN A 72 9.30 -0.28 1.21
CA GLN A 72 9.12 0.40 2.49
C GLN A 72 9.35 -0.57 3.64
N TYR A 73 10.12 -0.15 4.65
CA TYR A 73 10.34 -0.87 5.89
C TYR A 73 9.67 -0.12 7.05
N VAL A 74 9.03 -0.87 7.93
CA VAL A 74 8.34 -0.33 9.11
C VAL A 74 9.29 -0.27 10.30
N GLU A 75 9.75 0.94 10.64
CA GLU A 75 10.63 1.17 11.80
C GLU A 75 9.87 1.31 13.13
N THR A 76 8.62 1.75 13.09
CA THR A 76 7.81 2.07 14.27
C THR A 76 7.04 0.85 14.76
N ASP A 77 6.60 0.86 16.02
CA ASP A 77 5.70 -0.14 16.61
C ASP A 77 4.22 0.04 16.20
N HIS A 78 3.98 0.90 15.20
CA HIS A 78 2.66 1.16 14.63
C HIS A 78 2.27 0.06 13.63
N VAL A 79 0.97 -0.07 13.39
CA VAL A 79 0.42 -0.99 12.37
C VAL A 79 0.02 -0.17 11.14
N PHE A 80 0.38 -0.69 9.97
CA PHE A 80 0.07 -0.12 8.67
C PHE A 80 -0.96 -1.02 8.00
N ASP A 81 -2.14 -0.47 7.71
CA ASP A 81 -3.19 -1.15 6.99
C ASP A 81 -3.14 -0.74 5.51
N GLU A 82 -2.72 -1.67 4.66
CA GLU A 82 -2.66 -1.53 3.21
C GLU A 82 -3.90 -2.18 2.58
N ASN A 83 -4.81 -1.38 2.04
CA ASN A 83 -6.08 -1.86 1.49
C ASN A 83 -6.14 -1.63 -0.02
N ILE A 84 -6.11 -2.71 -0.80
CA ILE A 84 -6.24 -2.62 -2.25
C ILE A 84 -7.69 -2.36 -2.61
N GLN A 85 -7.98 -1.21 -3.24
CA GLN A 85 -9.33 -0.82 -3.64
C GLN A 85 -9.66 -1.25 -5.07
N GLN A 86 -8.69 -1.10 -5.98
CA GLN A 86 -8.91 -1.37 -7.39
C GLN A 86 -7.64 -1.80 -8.10
N GLY A 87 -7.76 -2.84 -8.94
CA GLY A 87 -6.73 -3.30 -9.85
C GLY A 87 -6.16 -4.66 -9.46
N LYS A 88 -5.15 -5.06 -10.21
CA LYS A 88 -4.42 -6.31 -10.00
C LYS A 88 -2.98 -6.04 -9.59
N PHE A 89 -2.52 -6.74 -8.57
CA PHE A 89 -1.26 -6.44 -7.90
C PHE A 89 -0.44 -7.70 -7.64
N LEU A 90 0.87 -7.52 -7.59
CA LEU A 90 1.78 -8.37 -6.84
C LEU A 90 2.17 -7.61 -5.56
N LEU A 91 1.90 -8.21 -4.41
CA LEU A 91 2.41 -7.75 -3.12
C LEU A 91 3.63 -8.57 -2.75
N PHE A 92 4.76 -7.89 -2.56
CA PHE A 92 5.93 -8.47 -1.94
C PHE A 92 5.93 -8.10 -0.45
N HIS A 93 5.95 -9.10 0.42
CA HIS A 93 5.98 -8.92 1.87
C HIS A 93 7.13 -9.75 2.45
N ILE A 94 8.03 -9.10 3.18
CA ILE A 94 9.13 -9.76 3.88
C ILE A 94 8.90 -9.60 5.37
N THR A 95 8.75 -10.74 6.05
CA THR A 95 8.66 -10.85 7.50
C THR A 95 9.92 -11.53 8.05
N PRO A 96 10.09 -11.62 9.38
CA PRO A 96 11.16 -12.42 9.97
C PRO A 96 11.16 -13.90 9.54
N ASP A 97 10.02 -14.42 9.08
CA ASP A 97 9.87 -15.81 8.64
C ASP A 97 10.23 -16.02 7.17
N GLY A 98 10.33 -14.95 6.38
CA GLY A 98 10.79 -15.00 5.00
C GLY A 98 10.03 -14.06 4.06
N LEU A 99 10.30 -14.22 2.77
CA LEU A 99 9.60 -13.54 1.68
C LEU A 99 8.34 -14.32 1.29
N ALA A 100 7.23 -13.61 1.19
CA ALA A 100 6.01 -14.07 0.53
C ALA A 100 5.62 -13.08 -0.58
N VAL A 101 5.18 -13.62 -1.71
CA VAL A 101 4.67 -12.81 -2.83
C VAL A 101 3.26 -13.27 -3.15
N TYR A 102 2.32 -12.33 -3.08
CA TYR A 102 0.91 -12.61 -3.26
C TYR A 102 0.41 -11.90 -4.51
N LYS A 103 -0.42 -12.59 -5.29
CA LYS A 103 -1.13 -11.98 -6.41
C LYS A 103 -2.58 -11.74 -6.03
N TYR A 104 -3.01 -10.50 -6.21
CA TYR A 104 -4.37 -10.04 -5.93
C TYR A 104 -5.06 -9.54 -7.20
N ASP A 105 -6.35 -9.83 -7.32
CA ASP A 105 -7.23 -9.32 -8.36
C ASP A 105 -8.50 -8.76 -7.72
N SER A 106 -8.60 -7.43 -7.62
CA SER A 106 -9.74 -6.76 -7.00
C SER A 106 -11.02 -6.86 -7.84
N LEU A 107 -10.97 -7.39 -9.06
CA LEU A 107 -12.16 -7.59 -9.90
C LEU A 107 -12.98 -8.80 -9.43
N ILE A 108 -12.46 -9.59 -8.51
CA ILE A 108 -13.15 -10.72 -7.90
C ILE A 108 -13.92 -10.17 -6.70
N GLU A 109 -15.25 -10.05 -6.83
CA GLU A 109 -16.14 -9.38 -5.85
C GLU A 109 -16.05 -9.92 -4.41
N GLU A 110 -15.49 -11.10 -4.20
CA GLU A 110 -15.34 -11.76 -2.89
C GLU A 110 -13.94 -11.57 -2.26
N VAL A 111 -12.99 -10.93 -2.96
CA VAL A 111 -11.63 -10.65 -2.45
C VAL A 111 -11.52 -9.20 -2.01
N SER A 112 -11.73 -8.95 -0.73
CA SER A 112 -11.25 -7.72 -0.08
C SER A 112 -9.86 -8.00 0.47
N PHE A 113 -8.83 -7.32 -0.05
CA PHE A 113 -7.48 -7.46 0.46
C PHE A 113 -7.13 -6.32 1.42
N SER A 114 -6.85 -6.70 2.66
CA SER A 114 -6.31 -5.82 3.70
C SER A 114 -5.08 -6.52 4.28
N LEU A 115 -3.94 -5.83 4.26
CA LEU A 115 -2.70 -6.30 4.88
C LEU A 115 -2.35 -5.43 6.05
N GLN A 116 -2.08 -6.06 7.18
CA GLN A 116 -1.41 -5.41 8.30
C GLN A 116 0.09 -5.65 8.19
N VAL A 117 0.85 -4.56 8.08
CA VAL A 117 2.31 -4.57 8.10
C VAL A 117 2.80 -4.02 9.43
N HIS A 118 3.67 -4.78 10.08
CA HIS A 118 4.12 -4.51 11.44
C HIS A 118 5.59 -4.08 11.50
N GLN A 119 6.01 -3.60 12.67
CA GLN A 119 7.42 -3.29 12.94
C GLN A 119 8.34 -4.43 12.54
N GLY A 120 9.39 -4.09 11.79
CA GLY A 120 10.38 -5.07 11.37
C GLY A 120 10.04 -5.78 10.07
N GLU A 121 8.92 -5.42 9.43
CA GLU A 121 8.51 -5.97 8.14
C GLU A 121 8.77 -4.99 7.00
N LEU A 122 8.82 -5.54 5.78
CA LEU A 122 9.05 -4.79 4.55
C LEU A 122 7.97 -5.13 3.52
N MET A 123 7.48 -4.11 2.83
CA MET A 123 6.45 -4.25 1.81
C MET A 123 6.79 -3.52 0.51
N CYS A 124 6.25 -4.01 -0.60
CA CYS A 124 6.27 -3.36 -1.91
C CYS A 124 5.11 -3.88 -2.75
N LEU A 125 4.31 -2.98 -3.33
CA LEU A 125 3.21 -3.33 -4.22
C LEU A 125 3.56 -3.00 -5.66
N TYR A 126 3.39 -3.95 -6.57
CA TYR A 126 3.53 -3.76 -8.01
C TYR A 126 2.19 -3.92 -8.71
N VAL A 127 1.84 -2.98 -9.58
CA VAL A 127 0.60 -2.99 -10.36
C VAL A 127 0.84 -3.71 -11.69
N LEU A 128 0.11 -4.80 -11.92
CA LEU A 128 0.24 -5.59 -13.15
C LEU A 128 -0.07 -4.74 -14.39
N LYS A 129 0.71 -4.94 -15.46
CA LYS A 129 0.57 -4.21 -16.73
C LYS A 129 -0.76 -4.44 -17.44
N GLU A 130 -1.43 -5.55 -17.15
CA GLU A 130 -2.75 -5.84 -17.71
C GLU A 130 -3.87 -4.95 -17.15
N ASN A 131 -3.61 -4.15 -16.11
CA ASN A 131 -4.58 -3.17 -15.64
C ASN A 131 -4.80 -2.07 -16.69
N ASP A 132 -6.06 -1.79 -17.02
CA ASP A 132 -6.45 -0.72 -17.94
C ASP A 132 -6.33 0.70 -17.33
N LYS A 133 -6.24 0.77 -15.99
CA LYS A 133 -6.23 1.98 -15.18
C LYS A 133 -5.18 1.86 -14.07
N PRO A 134 -4.77 2.97 -13.43
CA PRO A 134 -3.98 2.90 -12.20
C PRO A 134 -4.60 1.97 -11.17
N GLY A 135 -3.75 1.22 -10.47
CA GLY A 135 -4.13 0.52 -9.27
C GLY A 135 -4.30 1.52 -8.12
N GLU A 136 -5.30 1.31 -7.28
CA GLU A 136 -5.62 2.17 -6.14
C GLU A 136 -5.44 1.41 -4.83
N ILE A 137 -4.68 2.02 -3.91
CA ILE A 137 -4.38 1.51 -2.57
C ILE A 137 -4.75 2.58 -1.55
N VAL A 138 -5.40 2.17 -0.46
CA VAL A 138 -5.70 3.01 0.70
C VAL A 138 -4.78 2.57 1.84
N GLU A 139 -3.85 3.46 2.19
CA GLU A 139 -2.89 3.29 3.28
C GLU A 139 -3.44 4.00 4.53
N CYS A 140 -3.60 3.27 5.63
CA CYS A 140 -4.05 3.79 6.91
C CYS A 140 -3.04 3.41 8.01
N GLU A 141 -2.83 4.30 8.98
CA GLU A 141 -1.87 4.06 10.07
C GLU A 141 -2.46 4.36 11.45
N GLN A 142 -1.93 3.70 12.49
CA GLN A 142 -2.29 3.97 13.88
C GLN A 142 -1.07 4.17 14.81
N PRO A 143 -0.96 5.31 15.52
CA PRO A 143 -1.70 6.56 15.35
C PRO A 143 -1.20 7.34 14.12
N GLY A 144 -2.01 7.40 13.06
CA GLY A 144 -1.94 8.36 11.95
C GLY A 144 -0.67 8.41 11.06
N PHE A 145 -0.90 8.51 9.75
CA PHE A 145 0.06 8.73 8.65
C PHE A 145 1.06 9.86 8.90
N SER A 146 0.67 10.89 9.65
CA SER A 146 1.55 12.01 9.98
C SER A 146 2.61 11.70 11.05
N LEU A 147 2.46 10.59 11.79
CA LEU A 147 3.34 10.24 12.90
C LEU A 147 4.21 9.01 12.64
N ALA A 148 3.85 8.10 11.73
CA ALA A 148 4.73 6.99 11.45
C ALA A 148 5.86 7.34 10.48
N LYS A 149 6.92 6.54 10.57
CA LYS A 149 8.13 6.67 9.77
C LYS A 149 8.29 5.41 8.93
N LEU A 150 7.67 5.41 7.76
CA LEU A 150 8.05 4.49 6.69
C LEU A 150 9.39 4.91 6.14
N VAL A 151 10.33 3.98 6.10
CA VAL A 151 11.64 4.21 5.50
C VAL A 151 11.69 3.54 4.15
N THR A 152 11.93 4.34 3.11
CA THR A 152 12.24 3.80 1.79
C THR A 152 13.58 3.07 1.83
N VAL A 153 13.56 1.80 1.46
CA VAL A 153 14.72 0.92 1.45
C VAL A 153 15.46 1.08 0.12
N PRO A 154 16.76 1.43 0.14
CA PRO A 154 17.56 1.48 -1.08
C PRO A 154 17.70 0.10 -1.73
N GLU A 155 17.68 0.07 -3.07
CA GLU A 155 17.89 -1.14 -3.85
C GLU A 155 19.21 -1.84 -3.47
N GLY A 156 19.17 -3.16 -3.38
CA GLY A 156 20.34 -3.98 -3.04
C GLY A 156 20.68 -4.00 -1.55
N THR A 157 19.88 -3.36 -0.70
CA THR A 157 19.99 -3.53 0.76
C THR A 157 19.74 -4.98 1.12
N THR A 158 20.73 -5.65 1.71
CA THR A 158 20.61 -7.07 2.06
C THR A 158 20.08 -7.30 3.48
N LYS A 159 20.10 -6.26 4.34
CA LYS A 159 19.69 -6.37 5.73
C LYS A 159 19.26 -5.02 6.31
N ILE A 160 18.20 -5.01 7.11
CA ILE A 160 17.74 -3.87 7.93
C ILE A 160 17.39 -4.38 9.32
N GLY A 161 18.06 -3.85 10.36
CA GLY A 161 17.89 -4.36 11.72
C GLY A 161 18.20 -5.86 11.79
N SER A 162 17.20 -6.66 12.17
CA SER A 162 17.26 -8.13 12.17
C SER A 162 16.70 -8.77 10.90
N LEU A 163 16.03 -8.01 10.02
CA LEU A 163 15.40 -8.51 8.81
C LEU A 163 16.45 -8.72 7.72
N GLU A 164 16.56 -9.94 7.21
CA GLU A 164 17.36 -10.27 6.03
C GLU A 164 16.48 -10.13 4.77
N ILE A 165 17.00 -9.47 3.73
CA ILE A 165 16.29 -9.26 2.47
C ILE A 165 16.95 -10.18 1.44
N PRO A 166 16.23 -11.19 0.91
CA PRO A 166 16.83 -12.21 0.06
C PRO A 166 17.15 -11.64 -1.34
N ASP A 167 18.22 -12.14 -1.97
CA ASP A 167 18.64 -11.69 -3.31
C ASP A 167 17.54 -11.87 -4.38
N GLU A 168 16.70 -12.89 -4.22
CA GLU A 168 15.59 -13.17 -5.14
C GLU A 168 14.52 -12.07 -5.13
N PHE A 169 14.28 -11.41 -3.99
CA PHE A 169 13.42 -10.24 -3.91
C PHE A 169 13.92 -9.13 -4.84
N TRP A 170 15.20 -8.72 -4.70
CA TRP A 170 15.76 -7.67 -5.53
C TRP A 170 15.84 -8.04 -7.02
N LYS A 171 16.08 -9.32 -7.34
CA LYS A 171 16.03 -9.80 -8.72
C LYS A 171 14.62 -9.69 -9.30
N ALA A 172 13.59 -10.07 -8.53
CA ALA A 172 12.20 -9.94 -8.95
C ALA A 172 11.81 -8.47 -9.15
N ILE A 173 12.13 -7.59 -8.19
CA ILE A 173 11.88 -6.13 -8.31
C ILE A 173 12.55 -5.56 -9.55
N LYS A 174 13.81 -5.92 -9.81
CA LYS A 174 14.52 -5.47 -11.00
C LYS A 174 13.88 -5.96 -12.30
N MET A 175 13.48 -7.23 -12.35
CA MET A 175 12.77 -7.78 -13.51
C MET A 175 11.47 -7.02 -13.78
N LEU A 176 10.71 -6.72 -12.74
CA LEU A 176 9.48 -5.92 -12.83
C LEU A 176 9.75 -4.49 -13.31
N ASP A 177 10.78 -3.82 -12.79
CA ASP A 177 11.19 -2.48 -13.21
C ASP A 177 11.67 -2.47 -14.68
N GLU A 178 12.22 -3.58 -15.18
CA GLU A 178 12.56 -3.81 -16.60
C GLU A 178 11.35 -4.26 -17.44
N GLY A 179 10.22 -4.52 -16.79
CA GLY A 179 8.96 -4.86 -17.43
C GLY A 179 8.73 -6.35 -17.70
N VAL A 180 9.42 -7.23 -16.99
CA VAL A 180 9.27 -8.69 -17.08
C VAL A 180 8.43 -9.16 -15.89
N GLU A 181 7.19 -9.58 -16.16
CA GLU A 181 6.24 -10.08 -15.14
C GLU A 181 6.17 -11.61 -15.09
N ASP A 182 6.65 -12.28 -16.14
CA ASP A 182 6.67 -13.74 -16.26
C ASP A 182 7.98 -14.31 -15.67
N ASP A 183 7.92 -15.55 -15.19
CA ASP A 183 9.08 -16.31 -14.70
C ASP A 183 9.90 -15.58 -13.61
N LEU A 184 9.21 -14.82 -12.74
CA LEU A 184 9.86 -14.16 -11.61
C LEU A 184 10.59 -15.20 -10.73
N PRO A 185 11.73 -14.87 -10.12
CA PRO A 185 12.56 -15.79 -9.34
C PRO A 185 11.99 -16.04 -7.93
N VAL A 186 10.67 -15.98 -7.77
CA VAL A 186 9.94 -16.07 -6.50
C VAL A 186 8.65 -16.84 -6.75
N ASP A 187 8.23 -17.64 -5.78
CA ASP A 187 6.93 -18.29 -5.83
C ASP A 187 5.83 -17.25 -5.56
N ILE A 188 4.83 -17.23 -6.43
CA ILE A 188 3.68 -16.31 -6.32
C ILE A 188 2.46 -17.11 -5.86
N LEU A 189 1.89 -16.69 -4.74
CA LEU A 189 0.66 -17.24 -4.19
C LEU A 189 -0.54 -16.49 -4.81
N ASP A 190 -1.31 -17.15 -5.66
CA ASP A 190 -2.50 -16.55 -6.27
C ASP A 190 -3.69 -16.62 -5.32
N MET A 191 -4.02 -15.47 -4.73
CA MET A 191 -5.06 -15.37 -3.70
C MET A 191 -6.47 -15.44 -4.31
N SER A 192 -6.60 -15.39 -5.64
CA SER A 192 -7.88 -15.61 -6.32
C SER A 192 -8.36 -17.06 -6.24
N GLU A 193 -7.48 -18.01 -5.95
CA GLU A 193 -7.81 -19.44 -5.90
C GLU A 193 -8.16 -19.92 -4.47
N GLU A 194 -7.98 -19.09 -3.44
CA GLU A 194 -8.26 -19.45 -2.04
C GLU A 194 -9.74 -19.25 -1.61
N ILE A 195 -10.63 -18.98 -2.57
CA ILE A 195 -12.07 -18.75 -2.38
C ILE A 195 -12.90 -19.99 -2.70
#